data_AF-A0A920C0Z6-F1
#
_entry.id   AF-A0A920C0Z6-F1
#
_cell.length_a   1.000
_cell.length_b   1.000
_cell.length_c   1.000
_cell.angle_alpha   90.00
_cell.angle_beta   90.00
_cell.angle_gamma   90.00
#
_symmetry.space_group_name_H-M   'P 1'
#
loop_
_entity.id
_entity.type
_entity.pdbx_description
1 polymer ?
#
loop_
_entity_poly.entity_id
_entity_poly.type
_entity_poly.pdbx_seq_one_letter_code
_entity_poly.pdbx_strand_id
1 'polypeptide(L)'
;MKTDEHGSRPIREEAIVILAGPSVQVLIFGLLYGASSFGMVPDYYYELILYYNAIILLFNLLPIWPLDGGKLVFLLLTSVLSFKKAYYITIIASLTICAGIILIQLLFLPFTLSSFLIWLFLIHENWQEWKYRFYVFMRFLLKRYEGGNFVSAIQPIYASPQDSFLEVLARFHREKKHTIYIEYPNKERISVEDNECLAFYFNEKPYRKTIGEAFTGY
;
A
#
# COMPACT_ATOMS: atom_id res chain seq x y z
N MET A 1 -14.39 -11.62 6.86
CA MET A 1 -13.56 -10.45 6.54
C MET A 1 -12.12 -10.91 6.70
N LYS A 2 -11.41 -11.23 5.60
CA LYS A 2 -10.06 -11.79 5.70
C LYS A 2 -9.15 -10.74 6.36
N THR A 3 -8.48 -11.17 7.42
CA THR A 3 -7.48 -10.43 8.19
C THR A 3 -6.23 -10.26 7.34
N ASP A 4 -6.33 -9.38 6.35
CA ASP A 4 -5.18 -8.93 5.58
C ASP A 4 -4.46 -7.88 6.42
N GLU A 5 -3.37 -8.33 7.04
CA GLU A 5 -2.44 -7.57 7.90
C GLU A 5 -1.64 -6.50 7.14
N HIS A 6 -2.06 -6.08 5.94
CA HIS A 6 -1.32 -5.09 5.14
C HIS A 6 -1.21 -3.75 5.88
N GLY A 7 0.03 -3.35 6.13
CA GLY A 7 0.39 -2.14 6.88
C GLY A 7 0.86 -2.41 8.31
N SER A 8 0.88 -3.68 8.74
CA SER A 8 1.18 -4.07 10.12
C SER A 8 2.65 -4.34 10.40
N ARG A 9 3.26 -5.05 9.46
CA ARG A 9 4.57 -5.64 9.64
C ARG A 9 5.61 -4.66 9.13
N PRO A 10 6.88 -4.82 9.49
CA PRO A 10 7.94 -4.09 8.81
C PRO A 10 7.82 -4.22 7.29
N ILE A 11 8.09 -3.14 6.56
CA ILE A 11 8.04 -3.06 5.10
C ILE A 11 8.86 -4.21 4.48
N ARG A 12 10.00 -4.54 5.09
CA ARG A 12 10.86 -5.66 4.66
C ARG A 12 10.16 -7.02 4.78
N GLU A 13 9.44 -7.27 5.87
CA GLU A 13 8.72 -8.53 6.07
C GLU A 13 7.56 -8.66 5.08
N GLU A 14 6.80 -7.58 4.86
CA GLU A 14 5.74 -7.58 3.84
C GLU A 14 6.32 -7.79 2.44
N ALA A 15 7.45 -7.17 2.12
CA ALA A 15 8.12 -7.36 0.84
C ALA A 15 8.56 -8.82 0.63
N ILE A 16 9.12 -9.47 1.66
CA ILE A 16 9.50 -10.89 1.59
C ILE A 16 8.27 -11.77 1.34
N VAL A 17 7.17 -11.52 2.05
CA VAL A 17 5.92 -12.28 1.87
C VAL A 17 5.36 -12.09 0.46
N ILE A 18 5.35 -10.87 -0.07
CA ILE A 18 4.88 -10.58 -1.43
C ILE A 18 5.79 -11.23 -2.47
N LEU A 19 7.11 -11.17 -2.29
CA LEU A 19 8.08 -11.77 -3.21
C LEU A 19 8.09 -13.30 -3.16
N ALA A 20 7.57 -13.93 -2.10
CA ALA A 20 7.47 -15.38 -2.01
C ALA A 20 6.63 -15.97 -3.16
N GLY A 21 5.55 -15.30 -3.57
CA GLY A 21 4.71 -15.72 -4.71
C GLY A 21 5.52 -15.81 -6.02
N PRO A 22 6.08 -14.69 -6.53
CA PRO A 22 6.96 -14.70 -7.69
C PRO A 22 8.15 -15.65 -7.58
N SER A 23 8.71 -15.81 -6.37
CA SER A 23 9.86 -16.71 -6.14
C SER A 23 9.50 -18.18 -6.36
N VAL A 24 8.30 -18.61 -5.98
CA VAL A 24 7.80 -19.97 -6.28
C VAL A 24 7.71 -20.18 -7.79
N GLN A 25 7.27 -19.18 -8.53
CA GLN A 25 7.20 -19.25 -9.99
C GLN A 25 8.57 -19.43 -10.64
N VAL A 26 9.57 -18.69 -10.15
CA VAL A 26 10.98 -18.85 -10.55
C VAL A 26 11.53 -20.23 -10.18
N LEU A 27 11.14 -20.76 -9.02
CA LEU A 27 11.52 -22.10 -8.61
C LEU A 27 10.91 -23.18 -9.53
N ILE A 28 9.63 -23.03 -9.93
CA ILE A 28 8.99 -23.93 -10.89
C ILE A 28 9.73 -23.92 -12.23
N PHE A 29 10.17 -22.75 -12.72
CA PHE A 29 11.01 -22.64 -13.91
C PHE A 29 12.29 -23.48 -13.79
N GLY A 30 13.02 -23.35 -12.67
CA GLY A 30 14.24 -24.09 -12.43
C GLY A 30 14.03 -25.61 -12.35
N LEU A 31 12.98 -26.05 -11.64
CA LEU A 31 12.64 -27.47 -11.52
C LEU A 31 12.23 -28.08 -12.86
N LEU A 32 11.43 -27.37 -13.67
CA LEU A 32 11.03 -27.84 -15.00
C LEU A 32 12.22 -27.96 -15.94
N TYR A 33 13.12 -26.97 -15.92
CA TYR A 33 14.35 -27.01 -16.71
C TYR A 33 15.21 -28.22 -16.35
N GLY A 34 15.38 -28.50 -15.04
CA GLY A 34 16.07 -29.69 -14.57
C GLY A 34 15.38 -30.99 -15.03
N ALA A 35 14.08 -31.12 -14.78
CA ALA A 35 13.30 -32.32 -15.13
C ALA A 35 13.27 -32.60 -16.64
N SER A 36 13.17 -31.56 -17.47
CA SER A 36 13.26 -31.66 -18.93
C SER A 36 14.65 -32.13 -19.37
N SER A 37 15.72 -31.61 -18.75
CA SER A 37 17.10 -32.03 -19.04
C SER A 37 17.36 -33.52 -18.75
N PHE A 38 16.62 -34.13 -17.83
CA PHE A 38 16.66 -35.57 -17.53
C PHE A 38 15.66 -36.40 -18.37
N GLY A 39 14.96 -35.78 -19.33
CA GLY A 39 13.96 -36.46 -20.17
C GLY A 39 12.71 -36.91 -19.40
N MET A 40 12.45 -36.36 -18.21
CA MET A 40 11.30 -36.74 -17.37
C MET A 40 10.00 -36.07 -17.83
N VAL A 41 10.08 -35.01 -18.62
CA VAL A 41 8.95 -34.20 -19.07
C VAL A 41 8.98 -34.12 -20.60
N PRO A 42 7.90 -34.52 -21.30
CA PRO A 42 7.80 -34.34 -22.75
C PRO A 42 7.81 -32.85 -23.13
N ASP A 43 8.45 -32.52 -24.26
CA ASP A 43 8.66 -31.13 -24.72
C ASP A 43 7.36 -30.31 -24.80
N TYR A 44 6.27 -30.92 -25.26
CA TYR A 44 4.96 -30.28 -25.31
C TYR A 44 4.49 -29.78 -23.94
N TYR A 45 4.62 -30.59 -22.89
CA TYR A 45 4.22 -30.19 -21.54
C TYR A 45 5.19 -29.17 -20.96
N TYR A 46 6.48 -29.27 -21.28
CA TYR A 46 7.49 -28.29 -20.87
C TYR A 46 7.13 -26.89 -21.39
N GLU A 47 6.94 -26.74 -22.70
CA GLU A 47 6.59 -25.46 -23.32
C GLU A 47 5.27 -24.90 -22.78
N LEU A 48 4.25 -25.75 -22.64
CA LEU A 48 2.94 -25.34 -22.14
C LEU A 48 3.01 -24.81 -20.70
N ILE A 49 3.70 -25.55 -19.82
CA ILE A 49 3.83 -25.14 -18.42
C ILE A 49 4.67 -23.87 -18.32
N LEU A 50 5.75 -23.73 -19.08
CA LEU A 50 6.54 -22.50 -19.13
C LEU A 50 5.70 -21.29 -19.53
N TYR A 51 4.90 -21.44 -20.59
CA TYR A 51 4.06 -20.37 -21.12
C TYR A 51 3.06 -19.85 -20.08
N TYR A 52 2.30 -20.76 -19.45
CA TYR A 52 1.36 -20.36 -18.40
C TYR A 52 2.08 -19.82 -17.17
N ASN A 53 3.23 -20.38 -16.80
CA ASN A 53 3.98 -19.88 -15.66
C ASN A 53 4.46 -18.44 -15.91
N ALA A 54 4.93 -18.14 -17.12
CA ALA A 54 5.36 -16.80 -17.49
C ALA A 54 4.20 -15.81 -17.44
N ILE A 55 3.02 -16.18 -17.96
CA ILE A 55 1.84 -15.31 -17.93
C ILE A 55 1.40 -15.02 -16.50
N ILE A 56 1.34 -16.03 -15.63
CA ILE A 56 0.93 -15.84 -14.22
C ILE A 56 1.96 -14.96 -13.49
N LEU A 57 3.26 -15.17 -13.74
CA LEU A 57 4.33 -14.34 -13.16
C LEU A 57 4.17 -12.88 -13.55
N LEU A 58 4.09 -12.63 -14.86
CA LEU A 58 4.02 -11.28 -15.42
C LEU A 58 2.74 -10.58 -14.96
N PHE A 59 1.62 -11.30 -14.94
CA PHE A 59 0.35 -10.76 -14.48
C PHE A 59 0.42 -10.35 -13.00
N ASN A 60 0.92 -11.21 -12.11
CA ASN A 60 1.04 -10.88 -10.68
C ASN A 60 2.05 -9.76 -10.41
N LEU A 61 3.05 -9.58 -11.26
CA LEU A 61 4.03 -8.49 -11.16
C LEU A 61 3.55 -7.16 -11.76
N LEU A 62 2.36 -7.11 -12.35
CA LEU A 62 1.80 -5.84 -12.81
C LEU A 62 1.63 -4.85 -11.64
N PRO A 63 1.94 -3.56 -11.84
CA PRO A 63 1.83 -2.53 -10.81
C PRO A 63 0.36 -2.10 -10.59
N ILE A 64 -0.51 -3.08 -10.28
CA ILE A 64 -1.96 -2.93 -10.13
C ILE A 64 -2.35 -3.55 -8.80
N TRP A 65 -2.96 -2.79 -7.90
CA TRP A 65 -3.53 -3.32 -6.67
C TRP A 65 -4.73 -4.23 -7.00
N PRO A 66 -4.96 -5.36 -6.32
CA PRO A 66 -4.22 -5.95 -5.20
C PRO A 66 -3.16 -6.99 -5.62
N LEU A 67 -2.68 -6.97 -6.87
CA LEU A 67 -1.63 -7.89 -7.35
C LEU A 67 -0.31 -7.63 -6.62
N ASP A 68 0.59 -8.61 -6.65
CA ASP A 68 1.86 -8.56 -5.93
C ASP A 68 2.72 -7.36 -6.37
N GLY A 69 2.78 -7.05 -7.67
CA GLY A 69 3.45 -5.86 -8.20
C GLY A 69 2.84 -4.55 -7.69
N GLY A 70 1.51 -4.46 -7.61
CA GLY A 70 0.82 -3.31 -7.01
C GLY A 70 1.13 -3.14 -5.52
N LYS A 71 1.20 -4.24 -4.77
CA LYS A 71 1.61 -4.23 -3.36
C LYS A 71 3.06 -3.80 -3.19
N LEU A 72 3.97 -4.26 -4.06
CA LEU A 72 5.37 -3.81 -4.05
C LEU A 72 5.48 -2.31 -4.34
N VAL A 73 4.75 -1.80 -5.33
CA VAL A 73 4.67 -0.35 -5.60
C VAL A 73 4.15 0.41 -4.39
N PHE A 74 3.10 -0.08 -3.74
CA PHE A 74 2.60 0.53 -2.50
C PHE A 74 3.66 0.57 -1.40
N LEU A 75 4.37 -0.53 -1.15
CA LEU A 75 5.45 -0.58 -0.16
C LEU A 75 6.55 0.46 -0.47
N LEU A 76 7.00 0.51 -1.72
CA LEU A 76 7.98 1.48 -2.18
C LEU A 76 7.49 2.91 -1.95
N LEU A 77 6.25 3.22 -2.33
CA LEU A 77 5.66 4.55 -2.13
C LEU A 77 5.53 4.90 -0.65
N THR A 78 5.17 3.96 0.23
CA THR A 78 5.06 4.24 1.68
C THR A 78 6.39 4.52 2.37
N SER A 79 7.51 4.10 1.78
CA SER A 79 8.86 4.41 2.29
C SER A 79 9.25 5.88 2.06
N VAL A 80 8.72 6.49 0.99
CA VAL A 80 9.06 7.86 0.55
C VAL A 80 7.95 8.86 0.90
N LEU A 81 6.69 8.50 0.70
CA LEU A 81 5.51 9.36 0.87
C LEU A 81 4.76 9.04 2.16
N SER A 82 3.85 9.94 2.58
CA SER A 82 2.95 9.66 3.70
C SER A 82 2.02 8.50 3.35
N PHE A 83 1.62 7.71 4.35
CA PHE A 83 0.84 6.48 4.14
C PHE A 83 -0.42 6.74 3.29
N LYS A 84 -1.16 7.80 3.65
CA LYS A 84 -2.38 8.22 2.95
C LYS A 84 -2.12 8.54 1.47
N LYS A 85 -1.05 9.30 1.18
CA LYS A 85 -0.68 9.68 -0.20
C LYS A 85 -0.26 8.46 -1.01
N ALA A 86 0.60 7.61 -0.45
CA ALA A 86 1.05 6.38 -1.10
C ALA A 86 -0.12 5.46 -1.47
N TYR A 87 -1.09 5.30 -0.56
CA TYR A 87 -2.29 4.49 -0.79
C TYR A 87 -3.13 5.05 -1.95
N TYR A 88 -3.37 6.36 -1.97
CA TYR A 88 -4.21 7.00 -2.98
C TYR A 88 -3.57 6.93 -4.37
N ILE A 89 -2.26 7.20 -4.45
CA ILE A 89 -1.51 7.10 -5.70
C ILE A 89 -1.54 5.67 -6.24
N THR A 90 -1.36 4.66 -5.37
CA THR A 90 -1.39 3.25 -5.78
C THR A 90 -2.73 2.89 -6.42
N ILE A 91 -3.86 3.24 -5.80
CA ILE A 91 -5.19 2.91 -6.33
C ILE A 91 -5.47 3.67 -7.63
N ILE A 92 -5.16 4.97 -7.69
CA ILE A 92 -5.39 5.78 -8.90
C ILE A 92 -4.53 5.28 -10.06
N ALA A 93 -3.26 4.96 -9.81
CA ALA A 93 -2.37 4.38 -10.82
C ALA A 93 -2.92 3.04 -11.32
N SER A 94 -3.36 2.17 -10.40
CA SER A 94 -3.94 0.86 -10.72
C SER A 94 -5.18 1.00 -11.62
N LEU A 95 -6.12 1.89 -11.28
CA LEU A 95 -7.31 2.16 -12.10
C LEU A 95 -6.94 2.71 -13.48
N THR A 96 -5.95 3.61 -13.54
CA THR A 96 -5.49 4.22 -14.79
C THR A 96 -4.85 3.16 -15.70
N ILE A 97 -4.02 2.27 -15.14
CA ILE A 97 -3.41 1.16 -15.86
C ILE A 97 -4.48 0.20 -16.38
N CYS A 98 -5.43 -0.23 -15.53
CA CYS A 98 -6.52 -1.10 -15.96
C CYS A 98 -7.36 -0.48 -17.09
N ALA A 99 -7.73 0.79 -16.98
CA ALA A 99 -8.48 1.49 -18.02
C ALA A 99 -7.69 1.57 -19.33
N GLY A 100 -6.39 1.86 -19.26
CA GLY A 100 -5.50 1.86 -20.43
C GLY A 100 -5.40 0.49 -21.10
N ILE A 101 -5.28 -0.59 -20.32
CA ILE A 101 -5.21 -1.96 -20.86
C ILE A 101 -6.53 -2.35 -21.54
N ILE A 102 -7.69 -2.03 -20.92
CA ILE A 102 -9.00 -2.27 -21.56
C ILE A 102 -9.11 -1.51 -22.88
N LEU A 103 -8.69 -0.24 -22.91
CA LEU A 103 -8.73 0.58 -24.12
C LEU A 103 -7.85 -0.03 -25.22
N ILE A 104 -6.62 -0.41 -24.90
CA ILE A 104 -5.71 -1.08 -25.84
C ILE A 104 -6.33 -2.39 -26.34
N GLN A 105 -6.94 -3.17 -25.44
CA GLN A 105 -7.57 -4.44 -25.79
C GLN A 105 -8.72 -4.23 -26.79
N LEU A 106 -9.56 -3.22 -26.59
CA LEU A 106 -10.70 -2.93 -27.47
C LEU A 106 -10.28 -2.39 -28.84
N LEU A 107 -9.15 -1.67 -28.92
CA LEU A 107 -8.71 -1.02 -30.16
C LEU A 107 -7.79 -1.89 -31.01
N PHE A 108 -6.94 -2.73 -30.39
CA PHE A 108 -5.83 -3.38 -31.09
C PHE A 108 -5.75 -4.90 -30.92
N LEU A 109 -6.41 -5.49 -29.92
CA LEU A 109 -6.29 -6.91 -29.61
C LEU A 109 -7.61 -7.66 -29.88
N PRO A 110 -7.58 -8.97 -30.18
CA PRO A 110 -8.80 -9.75 -30.29
C PRO A 110 -9.55 -9.75 -28.95
N PHE A 111 -10.85 -9.45 -29.01
CA PHE A 111 -11.69 -9.46 -27.83
C PHE A 111 -11.86 -10.88 -27.31
N THR A 112 -11.38 -11.12 -26.09
CA THR A 112 -11.66 -12.34 -25.33
C THR A 112 -12.43 -11.96 -24.07
N LEU A 113 -13.59 -12.58 -23.87
CA LEU A 113 -14.45 -12.31 -22.72
C LEU A 113 -13.73 -12.53 -21.39
N SER A 114 -12.88 -13.57 -21.30
CA SER A 114 -12.09 -13.89 -20.11
C SER A 114 -11.16 -12.75 -19.70
N SER A 115 -10.33 -12.22 -20.61
CA SER A 115 -9.44 -11.07 -20.33
C SER A 115 -10.24 -9.84 -19.89
N PHE A 116 -11.35 -9.54 -20.60
CA PHE A 116 -12.18 -8.39 -20.25
C PHE A 116 -12.76 -8.50 -18.83
N LEU A 117 -13.24 -9.69 -18.44
CA LEU A 117 -13.76 -9.94 -17.10
C LEU A 117 -12.68 -9.79 -16.02
N ILE A 118 -11.44 -10.20 -16.29
CA ILE A 118 -10.32 -10.02 -15.35
C ILE A 118 -10.06 -8.53 -15.11
N TRP A 119 -10.00 -7.71 -16.15
CA TRP A 119 -9.78 -6.27 -15.99
C TRP A 119 -10.96 -5.58 -15.29
N LEU A 120 -12.19 -5.97 -15.61
CA LEU A 120 -13.38 -5.47 -14.94
C LEU A 120 -13.37 -5.83 -13.44
N PHE A 121 -12.97 -7.05 -13.10
CA PHE A 121 -12.81 -7.49 -11.71
C PHE A 121 -11.76 -6.64 -10.98
N LEU A 122 -10.59 -6.41 -11.58
CA LEU A 122 -9.55 -5.57 -10.96
C LEU A 122 -10.00 -4.12 -10.76
N ILE A 123 -10.76 -3.55 -11.69
CA ILE A 123 -11.36 -2.22 -11.52
C ILE A 123 -12.34 -2.21 -10.35
N HIS A 124 -13.19 -3.23 -10.25
CA HIS A 124 -14.14 -3.37 -9.15
C HIS A 124 -13.42 -3.45 -7.79
N GLU A 125 -12.38 -4.28 -7.66
CA GLU A 125 -11.58 -4.38 -6.43
C GLU A 125 -10.94 -3.03 -6.07
N ASN A 126 -10.31 -2.34 -7.02
CA ASN A 126 -9.74 -1.01 -6.78
C ASN A 126 -10.79 0.04 -6.40
N TRP A 127 -11.98 -0.03 -6.99
CA TRP A 127 -13.07 0.87 -6.65
C TRP A 127 -13.57 0.64 -5.21
N GLN A 128 -13.68 -0.62 -4.79
CA GLN A 128 -13.96 -0.94 -3.39
C GLN A 128 -12.88 -0.37 -2.46
N GLU A 129 -11.61 -0.55 -2.80
CA GLU A 129 -10.49 -0.01 -2.01
C GLU A 129 -10.51 1.51 -1.94
N TRP A 130 -10.86 2.17 -3.04
CA TRP A 130 -11.06 3.61 -3.05
C TRP A 130 -12.20 4.01 -2.12
N LYS A 131 -13.33 3.29 -2.12
CA LYS A 131 -14.46 3.56 -1.23
C LYS A 131 -14.08 3.37 0.24
N TYR A 132 -13.28 2.37 0.57
CA TYR A 132 -12.87 2.05 1.95
C TYR A 132 -11.56 2.71 2.41
N ARG A 133 -10.94 3.57 1.59
CA ARG A 133 -9.66 4.23 1.88
C ARG A 133 -9.57 4.93 3.23
N PHE A 134 -10.66 5.52 3.71
CA PHE A 134 -10.69 6.18 5.03
C PHE A 134 -10.58 5.17 6.17
N TYR A 135 -11.22 4.00 6.05
CA TYR A 135 -11.11 2.92 7.03
C TYR A 135 -9.70 2.34 7.08
N VAL A 136 -9.06 2.17 5.91
CA VAL A 136 -7.67 1.71 5.83
C VAL A 136 -6.72 2.72 6.52
N PHE A 137 -6.92 4.01 6.27
CA PHE A 137 -6.17 5.07 6.96
C PHE A 137 -6.40 5.07 8.48
N MET A 138 -7.65 4.93 8.94
CA MET A 138 -7.96 4.85 10.37
C MET A 138 -7.35 3.61 11.02
N ARG A 139 -7.36 2.47 10.33
CA ARG A 139 -6.70 1.24 10.80
C ARG A 139 -5.20 1.43 10.96
N PHE A 140 -4.56 2.12 10.02
CA PHE A 140 -3.14 2.49 10.13
C PHE A 140 -2.86 3.35 11.38
N LEU A 141 -3.68 4.37 11.64
CA LEU A 141 -3.53 5.22 12.83
C LEU A 141 -3.78 4.46 14.13
N LEU A 142 -4.80 3.60 14.17
CA LEU A 142 -5.16 2.81 15.35
C LEU A 142 -4.04 1.83 15.71
N LYS A 143 -3.53 1.11 14.71
CA LYS A 143 -2.39 0.22 14.93
C LYS A 143 -1.14 0.99 15.38
N ARG A 144 -0.98 2.22 14.90
CA ARG A 144 0.08 3.10 15.37
C ARG A 144 -0.06 3.45 16.85
N TYR A 145 -1.29 3.73 17.27
CA TYR A 145 -1.64 4.06 18.65
C TYR A 145 -1.48 2.87 19.62
N GLU A 146 -1.83 1.65 19.20
CA GLU A 146 -1.66 0.42 19.98
C GLU A 146 -0.18 0.09 20.29
N GLY A 147 0.76 0.74 19.59
CA GLY A 147 2.20 0.57 19.80
C GLY A 147 2.79 -0.63 19.06
N GLY A 148 4.06 -0.93 19.34
CA GLY A 148 4.77 -2.08 18.75
C GLY A 148 5.27 -1.88 17.31
N ASN A 149 5.31 -0.65 16.82
CA ASN A 149 5.78 -0.36 15.47
C ASN A 149 7.30 -0.31 15.41
N PHE A 150 7.87 -0.92 14.37
CA PHE A 150 9.26 -0.73 14.02
C PHE A 150 9.51 0.73 13.61
N VAL A 151 10.52 1.35 14.22
CA VAL A 151 10.93 2.74 13.92
C VAL A 151 12.29 2.71 13.26
N SER A 152 12.37 3.19 12.02
CA SER A 152 13.61 3.27 11.25
C SER A 152 14.23 4.67 11.25
N ALA A 153 13.43 5.73 11.42
CA ALA A 153 13.89 7.11 11.41
C ALA A 153 12.95 8.05 12.20
N ILE A 154 13.45 9.24 12.55
CA ILE A 154 12.64 10.33 13.11
C ILE A 154 12.44 11.39 12.03
N GLN A 155 11.19 11.81 11.80
CA GLN A 155 10.84 12.84 10.83
C GLN A 155 9.92 13.89 11.47
N PRO A 156 10.34 15.16 11.58
CA PRO A 156 9.50 16.20 12.17
C PRO A 156 8.32 16.55 11.24
N ILE A 157 7.19 16.93 11.84
CA ILE A 157 6.04 17.51 11.12
C ILE A 157 5.81 18.91 11.66
N TYR A 158 5.88 19.91 10.78
CA TYR A 158 5.49 21.28 11.12
C TYR A 158 4.00 21.45 10.83
N ALA A 159 3.25 21.92 11.83
CA ALA A 159 1.82 22.12 11.75
C ALA A 159 1.45 23.56 12.12
N SER A 160 0.46 24.11 11.41
CA SER A 160 -0.17 25.36 11.82
C SER A 160 -1.12 25.09 13.01
N PRO A 161 -1.29 26.03 13.95
CA PRO A 161 -2.29 25.92 15.00
C PRO A 161 -3.71 25.70 14.47
N GLN A 162 -3.98 26.13 13.23
CA GLN A 162 -5.28 25.98 12.57
C GLN A 162 -5.45 24.63 11.86
N ASP A 163 -4.38 23.85 11.69
CA ASP A 163 -4.44 22.56 11.02
C ASP A 163 -5.36 21.62 11.84
N SER A 164 -6.21 20.88 11.12
CA SER A 164 -7.02 19.83 11.74
C SER A 164 -6.15 18.62 12.09
N PHE A 165 -6.57 17.84 13.10
CA PHE A 165 -5.90 16.58 13.44
C PHE A 165 -5.75 15.66 12.23
N LEU A 166 -6.79 15.51 11.41
CA LEU A 166 -6.75 14.64 10.24
C LEU A 166 -5.73 15.09 9.19
N GLU A 167 -5.47 16.39 9.05
CA GLU A 167 -4.47 16.91 8.12
C GLU A 167 -3.05 16.62 8.60
N VAL A 168 -2.80 16.77 9.91
CA VAL A 168 -1.49 16.46 10.49
C VAL A 168 -1.24 14.96 10.51
N LEU A 169 -2.22 14.16 10.94
CA LEU A 169 -2.14 12.69 10.90
C LEU A 169 -1.99 12.16 9.48
N ALA A 170 -2.55 12.84 8.46
CA ALA A 170 -2.37 12.48 7.06
C ALA A 170 -0.92 12.65 6.55
N ARG A 171 -0.08 13.41 7.27
CA ARG A 171 1.35 13.58 6.98
C ARG A 171 2.20 12.46 7.59
N PHE A 172 1.61 11.53 8.35
CA PHE A 172 2.36 10.44 8.98
C PHE A 172 2.89 9.46 7.93
N HIS A 173 4.19 9.17 8.05
CA HIS A 173 4.87 8.14 7.28
C HIS A 173 4.87 6.80 8.01
N ARG A 174 4.94 5.71 7.23
CA ARG A 174 5.12 4.36 7.76
C ARG A 174 6.56 4.21 8.31
N GLU A 175 6.72 3.48 9.42
CA GLU A 175 8.01 3.20 10.09
C GLU A 175 8.85 4.42 10.54
N LYS A 176 8.34 5.64 10.44
CA LYS A 176 9.02 6.84 10.98
C LYS A 176 8.33 7.30 12.25
N LYS A 177 9.07 7.72 13.26
CA LYS A 177 8.55 8.44 14.43
C LYS A 177 8.41 9.92 14.10
N HIS A 178 7.32 10.55 14.53
CA HIS A 178 7.08 11.96 14.22
C HIS A 178 7.00 12.80 15.50
N THR A 179 7.73 13.91 15.50
CA THR A 179 7.56 14.99 16.47
C THR A 179 6.84 16.13 15.75
N ILE A 180 5.69 16.53 16.28
CA ILE A 180 4.84 17.57 15.69
C ILE A 180 5.22 18.90 16.33
N TYR A 181 5.76 19.81 15.54
CA TYR A 181 6.07 21.17 15.95
C TYR A 181 4.92 22.10 15.55
N ILE A 182 4.27 22.69 16.53
CA ILE A 182 3.20 23.67 16.36
C ILE A 182 3.81 25.04 16.57
N GLU A 183 3.80 25.88 15.54
CA GLU A 183 4.34 27.24 15.60
C GLU A 183 3.20 28.26 15.70
N TYR A 184 3.10 28.93 16.84
CA TYR A 184 2.07 29.93 17.09
C TYR A 184 2.47 31.30 16.52
N PRO A 185 1.50 32.20 16.26
CA PRO A 185 1.78 33.55 15.75
C PRO A 185 2.76 34.36 16.61
N ASN A 186 2.85 34.04 17.91
CA ASN A 186 3.75 34.68 18.87
C ASN A 186 5.20 34.17 18.80
N LYS A 187 5.55 33.32 17.82
CA LYS A 187 6.83 32.59 17.69
C LYS A 187 7.10 31.57 18.79
N GLU A 188 6.11 31.30 19.64
CA GLU A 188 6.16 30.15 20.55
C GLU A 188 6.02 28.86 19.77
N ARG A 189 6.79 27.85 20.16
CA ARG A 189 6.79 26.53 19.53
C ARG A 189 6.55 25.47 20.57
N ILE A 190 5.52 24.66 20.36
CA ILE A 190 5.23 23.49 21.16
C ILE A 190 5.60 22.25 20.34
N SER A 191 6.28 21.30 20.96
CA SER A 191 6.56 19.99 20.38
C SER A 191 5.70 18.93 21.03
N VAL A 192 4.95 18.19 20.23
CA VAL A 192 4.07 17.10 20.67
C VAL A 192 4.57 15.79 20.05
N GLU A 193 4.68 14.73 20.83
CA GLU A 193 5.02 13.42 20.28
C GLU A 193 3.85 12.82 19.48
N ASP A 194 4.14 11.98 18.49
CA ASP A 194 3.10 11.28 17.71
C ASP A 194 2.14 10.46 18.58
N ASN A 195 2.64 9.77 19.61
CA ASN A 195 1.82 9.00 20.54
C ASN A 195 0.85 9.89 21.33
N GLU A 196 1.29 11.08 21.78
CA GLU A 196 0.44 12.03 22.49
C GLU A 196 -0.66 12.58 21.55
N CYS A 197 -0.28 12.93 20.32
CA CYS A 197 -1.22 13.38 19.30
C CYS A 197 -2.28 12.32 18.96
N LEU A 198 -1.86 11.05 18.82
CA LEU A 198 -2.77 9.93 18.58
C LEU A 198 -3.67 9.65 19.79
N ALA A 199 -3.11 9.68 21.01
CA ALA A 199 -3.88 9.48 22.24
C ALA A 199 -4.97 10.54 22.38
N PHE A 200 -4.65 11.80 22.12
CA PHE A 200 -5.62 12.88 22.13
C PHE A 200 -6.71 12.66 21.06
N TYR A 201 -6.32 12.31 19.83
CA TYR A 201 -7.27 12.05 18.75
C TYR A 201 -8.28 10.93 19.07
N PHE A 202 -7.80 9.79 19.58
CA PHE A 202 -8.64 8.62 19.85
C PHE A 202 -9.46 8.72 21.15
N ASN A 203 -8.91 9.34 22.19
CA ASN A 203 -9.57 9.42 23.50
C ASN A 203 -10.52 10.61 23.62
N GLU A 204 -10.09 11.80 23.17
CA GLU A 204 -10.87 13.04 23.34
C GLU A 204 -11.85 13.31 22.20
N LYS A 205 -11.76 12.56 21.10
CA LYS A 205 -12.61 12.72 19.90
C LYS A 205 -12.75 14.19 19.45
N PRO A 206 -11.64 14.92 19.22
CA PRO A 206 -11.66 16.35 18.88
C PRO A 206 -12.07 16.60 17.42
N TYR A 207 -13.21 16.08 16.96
CA TYR A 207 -13.64 16.18 15.55
C TYR A 207 -13.80 17.64 15.06
N ARG A 208 -13.85 18.61 15.97
CA ARG A 208 -13.98 20.05 15.66
C ARG A 208 -12.87 20.93 16.23
N LYS A 209 -11.93 20.39 17.02
CA LYS A 209 -10.84 21.19 17.59
C LYS A 209 -9.64 21.18 16.65
N THR A 210 -8.95 22.30 16.59
CA THR A 210 -7.67 22.40 15.88
C THR A 210 -6.53 21.83 16.72
N ILE A 211 -5.39 21.51 16.10
CA ILE A 211 -4.20 21.09 16.85
C ILE A 211 -3.75 22.19 17.81
N GLY A 212 -3.87 23.47 17.43
CA GLY A 212 -3.55 24.59 18.30
C GLY A 212 -4.35 24.56 19.59
N GLU A 213 -5.69 24.53 19.50
CA GLU A 213 -6.61 24.54 20.64
C GLU A 213 -6.41 23.36 21.60
N ALA A 214 -6.00 22.21 21.07
CA ALA A 214 -5.78 21.00 21.86
C ALA A 214 -4.54 21.10 22.77
N PHE A 215 -3.49 21.76 22.30
CA PHE A 215 -2.19 21.78 22.98
C PHE A 215 -1.80 23.15 23.56
N THR A 216 -2.64 24.19 23.42
CA THR A 216 -2.48 25.50 24.08
C THR A 216 -2.79 25.51 25.59
N GLY A 217 -3.10 24.36 26.20
CA GLY A 217 -3.65 24.28 27.56
C GLY A 217 -2.79 23.53 28.59
N TYR A 218 -1.53 23.24 28.27
CA TYR A 218 -0.55 22.67 29.22
C TYR A 218 0.56 23.67 29.51
#